data_AF-A0A409WT66-F1
#
_entry.id   AF-A0A409WT66-F1
#
_cell.length_a   1.000
_cell.length_b   1.000
_cell.length_c   1.000
_cell.angle_alpha   90.00
_cell.angle_beta   90.00
_cell.angle_gamma   90.00
#
_symmetry.space_group_name_H-M   'P 1'
#
loop_
_entity.id
_entity.type
_entity.pdbx_description
1 polymer ?
#
loop_
_entity_poly.entity_id
_entity_poly.type
_entity_poly.pdbx_seq_one_letter_code
_entity_poly.pdbx_strand_id
1 'polypeptide(L)'
;FNTWLPLDIAAQIVEDIILSPNYEHTPIPPLFNITNSTAMKWNDLMWYIGAALLKENIISEPLKFLSAQQWVDALERSTSNPNFDVRNFPALRIRRLVKVFLHEPAMPETALSRQHLKREVGGFGPFSTTVAERWSPTMRRAEALTRKDAEDWVRYWKAKGLFTDFTPLKATISARM
;
A
#
# COMPACT_ATOMS: atom_id res chain seq x y z
N PHE A 1 -0.07 8.06 4.93
CA PHE A 1 -1.33 7.66 4.27
C PHE A 1 -0.98 6.87 3.02
N ASN A 2 -1.93 6.20 2.36
CA ASN A 2 -1.70 5.57 1.07
C ASN A 2 -2.39 6.39 -0.04
N THR A 3 -1.77 6.42 -1.21
CA THR A 3 -2.32 7.07 -2.41
C THR A 3 -2.76 6.05 -3.47
N TRP A 4 -3.02 4.82 -3.04
CA TRP A 4 -3.33 3.73 -3.96
C TRP A 4 -4.62 4.06 -4.74
N LEU A 5 -4.47 4.00 -6.06
CA LEU A 5 -5.51 4.21 -7.05
C LEU A 5 -5.76 2.87 -7.80
N PRO A 6 -7.00 2.37 -7.87
CA PRO A 6 -7.34 1.23 -8.70
C PRO A 6 -6.96 1.45 -10.17
N LEU A 7 -6.55 0.38 -10.87
CA LEU A 7 -6.01 0.47 -12.23
C LEU A 7 -7.06 0.93 -13.25
N ASP A 8 -8.30 0.47 -13.11
CA ASP A 8 -9.45 0.88 -13.91
C ASP A 8 -9.72 2.38 -13.77
N ILE A 9 -9.65 2.91 -12.55
CA ILE A 9 -9.77 4.35 -12.29
C ILE A 9 -8.60 5.12 -12.93
N ALA A 10 -7.37 4.64 -12.77
CA ALA A 10 -6.19 5.26 -13.39
C ALA A 10 -6.29 5.29 -14.93
N ALA A 11 -6.76 4.20 -15.55
CA ALA A 11 -6.98 4.12 -17.00
C ALA A 11 -8.05 5.12 -17.45
N GLN A 12 -9.18 5.18 -16.74
CA GLN A 12 -10.26 6.11 -17.07
C GLN A 12 -9.82 7.59 -16.92
N ILE A 13 -8.95 7.91 -15.96
CA ILE A 13 -8.36 9.25 -15.84
C ILE A 13 -7.51 9.60 -17.05
N VAL A 14 -6.72 8.64 -17.55
CA VAL A 14 -5.92 8.82 -18.76
C VAL A 14 -6.83 9.06 -19.97
N GLU A 15 -7.90 8.27 -20.12
CA GLU A 15 -8.90 8.47 -21.17
C GLU A 15 -9.54 9.86 -21.10
N ASP A 16 -9.97 10.29 -19.91
CA ASP A 16 -10.56 11.61 -19.70
C ASP A 16 -9.63 12.73 -20.17
N ILE A 17 -8.32 12.62 -19.87
CA ILE A 17 -7.32 13.63 -20.24
C ILE A 17 -7.07 13.63 -21.75
N ILE A 18 -6.86 12.46 -22.35
CA ILE A 18 -6.53 12.33 -23.78
C ILE A 18 -7.71 12.75 -24.65
N LEU A 19 -8.94 12.39 -24.26
CA LEU A 19 -10.16 12.68 -25.00
C LEU A 19 -10.81 14.00 -24.57
N SER A 20 -10.16 14.78 -23.71
CA SER A 20 -10.73 15.99 -23.12
C SER A 20 -11.00 17.05 -24.19
N PRO A 21 -12.23 17.57 -24.37
CA PRO A 21 -12.49 18.64 -25.34
C PRO A 21 -11.77 19.96 -24.99
N ASN A 22 -11.17 20.05 -23.80
CA ASN A 22 -10.45 21.23 -23.33
C ASN A 22 -9.23 21.60 -24.20
N TYR A 23 -8.70 20.69 -25.02
CA TYR A 23 -7.58 21.00 -25.93
C TYR A 23 -7.93 22.09 -26.95
N GLU A 24 -9.21 22.29 -27.26
CA GLU A 24 -9.67 23.31 -28.21
C GLU A 24 -9.45 24.75 -27.69
N HIS A 25 -9.31 24.91 -26.38
CA HIS A 25 -9.21 26.20 -25.71
C HIS A 25 -8.00 26.34 -24.78
N THR A 26 -7.33 25.24 -24.45
CA THR A 26 -6.20 25.24 -23.52
C THR A 26 -5.16 24.19 -23.94
N PRO A 27 -3.88 24.57 -24.06
CA PRO A 27 -2.81 23.60 -24.31
C PRO A 27 -2.75 22.52 -23.22
N ILE A 28 -2.55 21.27 -23.62
CA ILE A 28 -2.43 20.15 -22.68
C ILE A 28 -1.17 20.34 -21.82
N PRO A 29 -1.28 20.35 -20.48
CA PRO A 29 -0.13 20.38 -19.59
C PRO A 29 0.86 19.23 -19.85
N PRO A 30 2.17 19.47 -19.73
CA PRO A 30 3.18 18.44 -20.00
C PRO A 30 3.27 17.36 -18.89
N LEU A 31 2.61 17.57 -17.74
CA LEU A 31 2.70 16.69 -16.58
C LEU A 31 1.37 16.66 -15.82
N PHE A 32 0.98 15.45 -15.42
CA PHE A 32 -0.17 15.19 -14.56
C PHE A 32 0.26 14.26 -13.42
N ASN A 33 -0.01 14.66 -12.17
CA ASN A 33 0.13 13.75 -11.03
C ASN A 33 -1.18 12.98 -10.87
N ILE A 34 -1.18 11.70 -11.25
CA ILE A 34 -2.31 10.78 -11.10
C ILE A 34 -2.07 9.95 -9.84
N THR A 35 -2.68 10.36 -8.74
CA THR A 35 -2.50 9.77 -7.41
C THR A 35 -3.77 9.98 -6.60
N ASN A 36 -4.16 9.04 -5.73
CA ASN A 36 -5.41 9.21 -4.97
C ASN A 36 -5.26 10.34 -3.93
N SER A 37 -5.96 11.45 -4.14
CA SER A 37 -5.98 12.59 -3.20
C SER A 37 -6.83 12.30 -1.96
N THR A 38 -7.76 11.34 -2.04
CA THR A 38 -8.61 10.88 -0.95
C THR A 38 -7.91 9.78 -0.16
N ALA A 39 -6.95 10.22 0.64
CA ALA A 39 -6.03 9.37 1.39
C ALA A 39 -6.67 8.48 2.47
N MET A 40 -6.50 7.15 2.38
CA MET A 40 -6.74 6.22 3.51
C MET A 40 -5.48 6.09 4.38
N LYS A 41 -5.64 5.96 5.70
CA LYS A 41 -4.51 5.63 6.58
C LYS A 41 -4.04 4.20 6.30
N TRP A 42 -2.73 3.99 6.26
CA TRP A 42 -2.14 2.68 6.02
C TRP A 42 -2.65 1.61 7.00
N ASN A 43 -2.76 1.96 8.28
CA ASN A 43 -3.24 1.04 9.30
C ASN A 43 -4.69 0.60 9.06
N ASP A 44 -5.55 1.49 8.56
CA ASP A 44 -6.95 1.19 8.27
C ASP A 44 -7.03 0.19 7.08
N LEU A 45 -6.23 0.42 6.04
CA LEU A 45 -6.14 -0.51 4.90
C LEU A 45 -5.66 -1.90 5.35
N MET A 46 -4.57 -1.94 6.11
CA MET A 46 -4.01 -3.19 6.62
C MET A 46 -4.96 -3.90 7.58
N TRP A 47 -5.78 -3.17 8.33
CA TRP A 47 -6.85 -3.74 9.13
C TRP A 47 -7.93 -4.41 8.27
N TYR A 48 -8.38 -3.75 7.19
CA TYR A 48 -9.32 -4.35 6.25
C TYR A 48 -8.74 -5.59 5.57
N ILE A 49 -7.47 -5.57 5.16
CA ILE A 49 -6.78 -6.74 4.62
C ILE A 49 -6.72 -7.87 5.65
N GLY A 50 -6.32 -7.58 6.90
CA GLY A 50 -6.26 -8.58 7.97
C GLY A 50 -7.62 -9.22 8.28
N ALA A 51 -8.68 -8.41 8.31
CA ALA A 51 -10.05 -8.89 8.48
C ALA A 51 -10.51 -9.76 7.30
N ALA A 52 -10.17 -9.38 6.06
CA ALA A 52 -10.48 -10.16 4.87
C ALA A 52 -9.74 -11.51 4.85
N LEU A 53 -8.46 -11.54 5.24
CA LEU A 53 -7.68 -12.79 5.36
C LEU A 53 -8.29 -13.77 6.36
N LEU A 54 -8.78 -13.26 7.50
CA LEU A 54 -9.51 -14.05 8.50
C LEU A 54 -10.83 -14.59 7.94
N LYS A 55 -11.63 -13.71 7.34
CA LYS A 55 -12.93 -14.07 6.74
C LYS A 55 -12.79 -15.15 5.66
N GLU A 56 -11.70 -15.10 4.90
CA GLU A 56 -11.38 -16.06 3.85
C GLU A 56 -10.67 -17.33 4.37
N ASN A 57 -10.52 -17.51 5.69
CA ASN A 57 -9.83 -18.62 6.35
C ASN A 57 -8.38 -18.84 5.88
N ILE A 58 -7.70 -17.77 5.44
CA ILE A 58 -6.29 -17.81 5.04
C ILE A 58 -5.39 -17.79 6.28
N ILE A 59 -5.78 -17.01 7.28
CA ILE A 59 -5.14 -16.97 8.60
C ILE A 59 -6.16 -17.37 9.66
N SER A 60 -5.66 -17.90 10.77
CA SER A 60 -6.51 -18.34 11.88
C SER A 60 -6.57 -17.35 13.04
N GLU A 61 -5.74 -16.30 13.01
CA GLU A 61 -5.64 -15.28 14.05
C GLU A 61 -5.46 -13.89 13.42
N PRO A 62 -5.96 -12.82 14.05
CA PRO A 62 -5.79 -11.45 13.54
C PRO A 62 -4.33 -11.07 13.36
N LEU A 63 -4.04 -10.27 12.32
CA LEU A 63 -2.72 -9.71 12.10
C LEU A 63 -2.31 -8.82 13.27
N LYS A 64 -1.07 -9.00 13.73
CA LYS A 64 -0.45 -8.13 14.74
C LYS A 64 0.16 -6.92 14.05
N PHE A 65 -0.18 -5.72 14.52
CA PHE A 65 0.38 -4.48 14.03
C PHE A 65 1.63 -4.14 14.82
N LEU A 66 2.78 -4.23 14.16
CA LEU A 66 4.09 -3.90 14.73
C LEU A 66 4.56 -2.55 14.18
N SER A 67 5.45 -1.87 14.90
CA SER A 67 6.23 -0.80 14.28
C SER A 67 7.10 -1.38 13.17
N ALA A 68 7.47 -0.57 12.19
CA ALA A 68 8.28 -1.05 11.07
C ALA A 68 9.64 -1.60 11.53
N GLN A 69 10.27 -1.00 12.55
CA GLN A 69 11.50 -1.54 13.15
C GLN A 69 11.24 -2.89 13.82
N GLN A 70 10.19 -3.00 14.64
CA GLN A 70 9.83 -4.28 15.28
C GLN A 70 9.55 -5.39 14.25
N TRP A 71 8.92 -5.04 13.13
CA TRP A 71 8.66 -5.98 12.04
C TRP A 71 9.95 -6.43 11.36
N VAL A 72 10.87 -5.51 11.06
CA VAL A 72 12.20 -5.85 10.52
C VAL A 72 12.98 -6.74 11.49
N ASP A 73 13.02 -6.38 12.77
CA ASP A 73 13.72 -7.17 13.79
C ASP A 73 13.12 -8.58 13.93
N ALA A 74 11.79 -8.71 13.82
CA ALA A 74 11.10 -10.00 13.84
C ALA A 74 11.47 -10.85 12.62
N LEU A 75 11.54 -10.25 11.43
CA LEU A 75 12.01 -10.94 10.23
C LEU A 75 13.46 -11.40 10.37
N GLU A 76 14.36 -10.56 10.88
CA GLU A 76 15.77 -10.94 11.01
C GLU A 76 15.96 -12.06 12.03
N ARG A 77 15.27 -11.99 13.18
CA ARG A 77 15.24 -13.09 14.16
C ARG A 77 14.73 -14.40 13.58
N SER A 78 13.78 -14.37 12.64
CA SER A 78 13.27 -15.59 12.00
C SER A 78 14.35 -16.36 11.22
N THR A 79 15.38 -15.65 10.72
CA THR A 79 16.49 -16.26 9.97
C THR A 79 17.46 -17.04 10.85
N SER A 80 17.44 -16.82 12.17
CA SER A 80 18.28 -17.56 13.12
C SER A 80 17.75 -18.97 13.44
N ASN A 81 16.56 -19.35 12.94
CA ASN A 81 16.03 -20.68 13.13
C ASN A 81 16.82 -21.71 12.29
N PRO A 82 17.36 -22.80 12.86
CA PRO A 82 18.08 -23.82 12.11
C PRO A 82 17.28 -24.46 10.96
N ASN A 83 15.95 -24.48 11.06
CA ASN A 83 15.04 -25.01 10.04
C ASN A 83 14.46 -23.92 9.13
N PHE A 84 15.10 -22.74 9.10
CA PHE A 84 14.65 -21.62 8.31
C PHE A 84 14.76 -21.93 6.80
N ASP A 85 13.64 -21.82 6.08
CA ASP A 85 13.60 -21.87 4.62
C ASP A 85 13.15 -20.52 4.08
N VAL A 86 14.04 -19.84 3.37
CA VAL A 86 13.78 -18.51 2.78
C VAL A 86 12.58 -18.51 1.82
N ARG A 87 12.25 -19.65 1.20
CA ARG A 87 11.09 -19.78 0.31
C ARG A 87 9.77 -19.54 1.03
N ASN A 88 9.72 -19.87 2.32
CA ASN A 88 8.55 -19.67 3.18
C ASN A 88 8.46 -18.24 3.74
N PHE A 89 9.46 -17.40 3.49
CA PHE A 89 9.54 -16.02 4.00
C PHE A 89 9.87 -15.01 2.90
N PRO A 90 8.98 -14.83 1.90
CA PRO A 90 9.21 -13.89 0.80
C PRO A 90 9.41 -12.44 1.27
N ALA A 91 8.86 -12.09 2.45
CA ALA A 91 9.05 -10.78 3.09
C ALA A 91 10.52 -10.42 3.34
N LEU A 92 11.41 -11.41 3.52
CA LEU A 92 12.84 -11.15 3.68
C LEU A 92 13.48 -10.57 2.41
N ARG A 93 12.91 -10.81 1.22
CA ARG A 93 13.42 -10.26 -0.04
C ARG A 93 13.22 -8.75 -0.11
N ILE A 94 12.16 -8.23 0.52
CA ILE A 94 11.86 -6.79 0.55
C ILE A 94 12.40 -6.07 1.79
N ARG A 95 13.01 -6.78 2.75
CA ARG A 95 13.50 -6.18 4.01
C ARG A 95 14.47 -5.01 3.79
N ARG A 96 15.34 -5.11 2.79
CA ARG A 96 16.32 -4.05 2.47
C ARG A 96 15.61 -2.79 2.01
N LEU A 97 14.58 -2.94 1.17
CA LEU A 97 13.74 -1.83 0.73
C LEU A 97 13.04 -1.17 1.91
N VAL A 98 12.46 -1.97 2.83
CA VAL A 98 11.83 -1.45 4.05
C VAL A 98 12.84 -0.70 4.94
N LYS A 99 14.06 -1.23 5.12
CA LYS A 99 15.12 -0.54 5.87
C LYS A 99 15.50 0.80 5.24
N VAL A 100 15.58 0.88 3.91
CA VAL A 100 15.82 2.16 3.22
C VAL A 100 14.74 3.18 3.60
N PHE A 101 13.46 2.81 3.54
CA PHE A 101 12.38 3.70 3.93
C PHE A 101 12.36 4.11 5.41
N LEU A 102 13.00 3.33 6.29
CA LEU A 102 13.14 3.67 7.71
C LEU A 102 14.30 4.62 8.00
N HIS A 103 15.34 4.59 7.18
CA HIS A 103 16.60 5.32 7.40
C HIS A 103 16.81 6.51 6.46
N GLU A 104 15.95 6.70 5.46
CA GLU A 104 15.89 7.94 4.68
C GLU A 104 15.68 9.12 5.64
N PRO A 105 16.62 10.08 5.71
CA PRO A 105 16.49 11.21 6.60
C PRO A 105 15.24 11.98 6.21
N ALA A 106 14.38 12.24 7.21
CA ALA A 106 13.27 13.17 7.03
C ALA A 106 13.85 14.46 6.43
N MET A 107 13.42 14.81 5.20
CA MET A 107 13.75 16.10 4.60
C MET A 107 13.52 17.21 5.65
N PRO A 108 14.48 18.14 5.84
CA PRO A 108 14.42 19.12 6.91
C PRO A 108 13.05 19.81 6.95
N GLU A 109 12.43 19.85 8.14
CA GLU A 109 11.15 20.53 8.39
C GLU A 109 11.15 22.02 7.98
N THR A 110 12.34 22.60 7.74
CA THR A 110 12.51 24.00 7.36
C THR A 110 12.06 24.34 5.94
N ALA A 111 11.75 23.35 5.09
CA ALA A 111 11.29 23.57 3.71
C ALA A 111 9.76 23.52 3.51
N LEU A 112 8.97 23.10 4.52
CA LEU A 112 7.52 22.94 4.38
C LEU A 112 6.81 23.60 5.55
N SER A 113 6.06 24.65 5.25
CA SER A 113 5.23 25.38 6.20
C SER A 113 4.32 24.43 6.99
N ARG A 114 4.12 24.75 8.27
CA ARG A 114 3.48 23.97 9.36
C ARG A 114 1.98 23.68 9.19
N GLN A 115 1.53 23.34 7.99
CA GLN A 115 0.16 22.94 7.75
C GLN A 115 0.15 21.71 6.85
N HIS A 116 -0.17 20.56 7.44
CA HIS A 116 -0.61 19.32 6.76
C HIS A 116 0.47 18.43 6.11
N LEU A 117 1.52 18.06 6.85
CA LEU A 117 2.41 16.95 6.47
C LEU A 117 1.70 15.58 6.62
N LYS A 118 0.66 15.36 5.82
CA LYS A 118 0.31 14.01 5.38
C LYS A 118 1.50 13.59 4.52
N ARG A 119 2.36 12.68 5.00
CA ARG A 119 3.39 11.99 4.18
C ARG A 119 2.91 10.59 3.78
N GLU A 120 3.19 10.20 2.54
CA GLU A 120 2.92 8.84 2.09
C GLU A 120 3.87 7.86 2.79
N VAL A 121 3.45 6.60 2.91
CA VAL A 121 4.36 5.53 3.34
C VAL A 121 5.54 5.48 2.36
N GLY A 122 6.77 5.58 2.87
CA GLY A 122 7.99 5.64 2.04
C GLY A 122 8.56 7.04 1.82
N GLY A 123 7.99 8.08 2.45
CA GLY A 123 8.60 9.42 2.47
C GLY A 123 8.28 10.30 1.26
N PHE A 124 7.53 9.78 0.29
CA PHE A 124 7.07 10.53 -0.88
C PHE A 124 5.77 11.31 -0.58
N GLY A 125 5.53 12.35 -1.36
CA GLY A 125 4.29 13.11 -1.33
C GLY A 125 4.06 14.02 -0.11
N PRO A 126 2.98 14.81 -0.13
CA PRO A 126 1.88 14.72 -1.09
C PRO A 126 2.19 15.40 -2.43
N PHE A 127 1.76 14.80 -3.55
CA PHE A 127 1.80 15.43 -4.86
C PHE A 127 0.50 16.21 -5.10
N SER A 128 0.58 17.39 -5.72
CA SER A 128 -0.62 18.14 -6.10
C SER A 128 -1.32 17.50 -7.28
N THR A 129 -2.62 17.23 -7.12
CA THR A 129 -3.51 16.63 -8.12
C THR A 129 -4.33 17.66 -8.89
N THR A 130 -4.21 18.96 -8.60
CA THR A 130 -5.07 20.02 -9.12
C THR A 130 -5.14 20.06 -10.65
N VAL A 131 -4.04 19.76 -11.33
CA VAL A 131 -4.00 19.71 -12.80
C VAL A 131 -4.80 18.51 -13.30
N ALA A 132 -4.58 17.32 -12.76
CA ALA A 132 -5.33 16.12 -13.14
C ALA A 132 -6.82 16.26 -12.85
N GLU A 133 -7.19 16.84 -11.70
CA GLU A 133 -8.58 17.12 -11.33
C GLU A 133 -9.27 18.09 -12.30
N ARG A 134 -8.56 19.07 -12.86
CA ARG A 134 -9.15 19.98 -13.85
C ARG A 134 -9.50 19.24 -15.14
N TRP A 135 -8.64 18.31 -15.55
CA TRP A 135 -8.75 17.65 -16.86
C TRP A 135 -9.54 16.34 -16.83
N SER A 136 -9.70 15.70 -15.66
CA SER A 136 -10.41 14.43 -15.53
C SER A 136 -11.58 14.51 -14.54
N PRO A 137 -12.84 14.35 -14.98
CA PRO A 137 -13.96 14.15 -14.07
C PRO A 137 -13.82 12.91 -13.20
N THR A 138 -13.16 11.86 -13.69
CA THR A 138 -12.88 10.65 -12.92
C THR A 138 -11.95 10.97 -11.76
N MET A 139 -10.88 11.72 -12.00
CA MET A 139 -9.95 12.16 -10.95
C MET A 139 -10.67 12.94 -9.84
N ARG A 140 -11.61 13.82 -10.20
CA ARG A 140 -12.40 14.60 -9.21
C ARG A 140 -13.32 13.74 -8.35
N ARG A 141 -13.75 12.59 -8.86
CA ARG A 141 -14.67 11.67 -8.18
C ARG A 141 -13.96 10.44 -7.61
N ALA A 142 -12.64 10.35 -7.76
CA ALA A 142 -11.88 9.22 -7.27
C ALA A 142 -11.99 9.15 -5.74
N GLU A 143 -12.64 8.10 -5.26
CA GLU A 143 -12.85 7.89 -3.84
C GLU A 143 -11.62 7.26 -3.19
N ALA A 144 -11.56 7.35 -1.86
CA ALA A 144 -10.62 6.54 -1.11
C ALA A 144 -10.92 5.07 -1.36
N LEU A 145 -9.89 4.22 -1.21
CA LEU A 145 -10.13 2.79 -1.11
C LEU A 145 -11.18 2.50 -0.03
N THR A 146 -11.87 1.40 -0.19
CA THR A 146 -12.92 0.94 0.70
C THR A 146 -12.53 -0.41 1.31
N ARG A 147 -13.30 -0.85 2.29
CA ARG A 147 -13.20 -2.24 2.79
C ARG A 147 -13.41 -3.25 1.66
N LYS A 148 -14.33 -2.95 0.73
CA LYS A 148 -14.66 -3.86 -0.37
C LYS A 148 -13.44 -4.08 -1.28
N ASP A 149 -12.66 -3.05 -1.56
CA ASP A 149 -11.45 -3.15 -2.39
C ASP A 149 -10.42 -4.09 -1.74
N ALA A 150 -10.23 -3.99 -0.42
CA ALA A 150 -9.36 -4.90 0.32
C ALA A 150 -9.88 -6.35 0.29
N GLU A 151 -11.20 -6.56 0.44
CA GLU A 151 -11.81 -7.88 0.36
C GLU A 151 -11.68 -8.49 -1.04
N ASP A 152 -11.91 -7.71 -2.10
CA ASP A 152 -11.77 -8.15 -3.49
C ASP A 152 -10.32 -8.50 -3.82
N TRP A 153 -9.37 -7.69 -3.36
CA TRP A 153 -7.95 -7.96 -3.52
C TRP A 153 -7.54 -9.30 -2.87
N VAL A 154 -7.98 -9.56 -1.64
CA VAL A 154 -7.68 -10.84 -0.95
C VAL A 154 -8.33 -12.01 -1.68
N ARG A 155 -9.60 -11.89 -2.09
CA ARG A 155 -10.30 -12.94 -2.84
C ARG A 155 -9.62 -13.26 -4.17
N TYR A 156 -9.19 -12.23 -4.90
CA TYR A 156 -8.45 -12.40 -6.14
C TYR A 156 -7.17 -13.21 -5.93
N TRP A 157 -6.33 -12.81 -4.97
CA TRP A 157 -5.05 -13.49 -4.74
C TRP A 157 -5.22 -14.90 -4.18
N LYS A 158 -6.26 -15.14 -3.37
CA LYS A 158 -6.63 -16.50 -2.98
C LYS A 158 -6.99 -17.37 -4.18
N ALA A 159 -7.84 -16.86 -5.08
CA ALA A 159 -8.22 -17.59 -6.29
C ALA A 159 -7.03 -17.83 -7.24
N LYS A 160 -6.00 -16.98 -7.20
CA LYS A 160 -4.74 -17.14 -7.95
C LYS A 160 -3.71 -18.02 -7.26
N GLY A 161 -4.04 -18.62 -6.12
CA GLY A 161 -3.14 -19.52 -5.41
C GLY A 161 -2.00 -18.82 -4.66
N LEU A 162 -2.08 -17.49 -4.44
CA LEU A 162 -1.03 -16.80 -3.67
C LEU A 162 -0.91 -17.39 -2.26
N PHE A 163 -2.03 -17.85 -1.69
CA PHE A 163 -2.08 -18.31 -0.30
C PHE A 163 -2.00 -19.82 -0.11
N THR A 164 -1.83 -20.61 -1.17
CA THR A 164 -1.87 -22.09 -1.07
C THR A 164 -0.58 -22.71 -0.55
N ASP A 165 0.55 -22.03 -0.72
CA ASP A 165 1.87 -22.55 -0.34
C ASP A 165 2.36 -22.05 1.02
N PHE A 166 1.57 -21.22 1.71
CA PHE A 166 1.89 -20.84 3.08
C PHE A 166 1.53 -22.00 4.00
N THR A 167 2.51 -22.82 4.33
CA THR A 167 2.42 -23.65 5.54
C THR A 167 2.25 -22.66 6.70
N PRO A 168 1.11 -22.64 7.41
CA PRO A 168 0.94 -21.76 8.54
C PRO A 168 2.06 -22.04 9.54
N LEU A 169 2.69 -21.00 10.08
CA LEU A 169 3.59 -21.07 11.23
C LEU A 169 2.81 -21.50 12.50
N LYS A 170 2.13 -22.64 12.45
CA LYS A 170 1.50 -23.30 13.59
C LYS A 170 2.17 -24.66 13.78
N ALA A 171 3.44 -24.64 14.21
CA ALA A 171 4.10 -25.85 14.73
C ALA A 171 5.36 -25.63 15.60
N THR A 172 5.70 -24.44 16.13
CA THR A 172 6.94 -24.33 16.94
C THR A 172 6.94 -23.37 18.14
N ILE A 173 5.79 -22.90 18.64
CA ILE A 173 5.74 -22.09 19.88
C ILE A 173 4.96 -22.79 21.01
N SER A 174 4.69 -24.10 20.93
CA SER A 174 4.03 -24.86 22.01
C SER A 174 4.75 -26.16 22.40
N ALA A 175 6.07 -26.21 22.30
CA ALA A 175 6.85 -27.30 22.89
C ALA A 175 8.22 -26.81 23.33
N ARG A 176 8.24 -26.08 24.46
CA ARG A 176 9.20 -26.28 25.54
C ARG A 176 8.70 -25.47 26.74
N MET A 177 8.20 -26.23 27.73
CA MET A 177 8.18 -25.86 29.14
C MET A 177 9.54 -25.30 29.56
#